data_AF-A0AAD1HJ76-F1
#
_entry.id   AF-A0AAD1HJ76-F1
#
_cell.length_a   1.000
_cell.length_b   1.000
_cell.length_c   1.000
_cell.angle_alpha   90.00
_cell.angle_beta   90.00
_cell.angle_gamma   90.00
#
_symmetry.space_group_name_H-M   'P 1'
#
loop_
_entity.id
_entity.type
_entity.pdbx_description
1 polymer ?
#
loop_
_entity_poly.entity_id
_entity_poly.type
_entity_poly.pdbx_seq_one_letter_code
_entity_poly.pdbx_strand_id
1 'polypeptide(L)'
;MSSTPLWVPLIVAAIGLCGTAVAGLGGVWVTQHRADKRESVAWRRELERESARWKREDEARTYEQRRDAYVTFYQAAYEYKEQLEAYGRLLGTDTPLPLTPSRDDLRKARNLMAIYGSPKVQHAATTVYTSAIALRLAWRIARQEPHAGGAAGRLAREIEGFEKRLESALGLIRSELGVPNDPADTVP
;
A
#
# COMPACT_ATOMS: atom_id res chain seq x y z
N MET A 1 -22.82 91.98 13.34
CA MET A 1 -22.28 91.22 12.20
C MET A 1 -21.65 89.96 12.76
N SER A 2 -22.21 88.79 12.44
CA SER A 2 -21.78 87.50 13.00
C SER A 2 -20.55 87.01 12.21
N SER A 3 -19.38 87.06 12.84
CA SER A 3 -18.12 86.61 12.26
C SER A 3 -18.11 85.08 12.22
N THR A 4 -18.21 84.48 11.03
CA THR A 4 -18.09 83.04 10.88
C THR A 4 -16.68 82.62 11.34
N PRO A 5 -16.56 81.76 12.35
CA PRO A 5 -15.25 81.45 12.92
C PRO A 5 -14.36 80.72 11.91
N LEU A 6 -13.21 81.33 11.58
CA LEU A 6 -12.19 80.83 10.63
C LEU A 6 -11.63 79.43 10.97
N TRP A 7 -11.80 78.97 12.22
CA TRP A 7 -11.34 77.65 12.65
C TRP A 7 -12.22 76.49 12.16
N VAL A 8 -13.51 76.74 11.88
CA VAL A 8 -14.44 75.72 11.40
C VAL A 8 -14.02 75.14 10.03
N PRO A 9 -13.76 75.95 8.99
CA PRO A 9 -13.31 75.41 7.70
C PRO A 9 -11.94 74.72 7.76
N LEU A 10 -11.05 75.12 8.67
CA LEU A 10 -9.76 74.44 8.89
C LEU A 10 -9.93 73.03 9.45
N ILE A 11 -10.83 72.83 10.41
CA ILE A 11 -11.12 71.50 10.95
C ILE A 11 -11.77 70.61 9.89
N VAL A 12 -12.70 71.15 9.11
CA VAL A 12 -13.35 70.39 8.02
C VAL A 12 -12.33 69.96 6.96
N ALA A 13 -11.39 70.84 6.60
CA ALA A 13 -10.31 70.51 5.68
C ALA A 13 -9.36 69.44 6.25
N ALA A 14 -8.99 69.53 7.53
CA ALA A 14 -8.16 68.54 8.19
C ALA A 14 -8.82 67.15 8.28
N ILE A 15 -10.12 67.10 8.57
CA ILE A 15 -10.89 65.85 8.62
C ILE A 15 -11.01 65.23 7.21
N GLY A 16 -11.24 66.05 6.18
CA GLY A 16 -11.27 65.57 4.79
C GLY A 16 -9.94 64.95 4.33
N LEU A 17 -8.82 65.54 4.77
CA LEU A 17 -7.48 65.06 4.44
C LEU A 17 -7.12 63.78 5.22
N CYS A 18 -7.50 63.68 6.49
CA CYS A 18 -7.35 62.46 7.27
C CYS A 18 -8.24 61.31 6.74
N GLY A 19 -9.47 61.61 6.33
CA GLY A 19 -10.39 60.61 5.78
C GLY A 19 -9.88 59.98 4.48
N THR A 20 -9.29 60.79 3.60
CA THR A 20 -8.70 60.31 2.34
C THR A 20 -7.42 59.50 2.55
N ALA A 21 -6.56 59.90 3.50
CA ALA A 21 -5.35 59.14 3.84
C ALA A 21 -5.67 57.75 4.44
N VAL A 22 -6.64 57.67 5.37
CA VAL A 22 -7.05 56.41 5.99
C VAL A 22 -7.78 55.51 4.99
N ALA A 23 -8.66 56.06 4.14
CA ALA A 23 -9.34 55.29 3.10
C ALA A 23 -8.37 54.74 2.04
N GLY A 24 -7.38 55.54 1.64
CA GLY A 24 -6.35 55.13 0.67
C GLY A 24 -5.47 53.99 1.20
N LEU A 25 -4.96 54.10 2.43
CA LEU A 25 -4.11 53.08 3.04
C LEU A 25 -4.89 51.82 3.44
N GLY A 26 -6.11 51.98 3.95
CA GLY A 26 -6.99 50.86 4.29
C GLY A 26 -7.42 50.04 3.06
N GLY A 27 -7.65 50.71 1.93
CA GLY A 27 -7.96 50.05 0.66
C GLY A 27 -6.85 49.10 0.21
N VAL A 28 -5.59 49.56 0.22
CA VAL A 28 -4.41 48.78 -0.19
C VAL A 28 -4.25 47.53 0.68
N TRP A 29 -4.36 47.67 2.01
CA TRP A 29 -4.22 46.55 2.94
C TRP A 29 -5.30 45.47 2.74
N VAL A 30 -6.57 45.88 2.54
CA VAL A 30 -7.67 44.94 2.26
C VAL A 30 -7.47 44.24 0.91
N THR A 31 -6.98 44.94 -0.10
CA THR A 31 -6.67 44.31 -1.40
C THR A 31 -5.49 43.34 -1.31
N GLN A 32 -4.43 43.67 -0.58
CA GLN A 32 -3.29 42.78 -0.36
C GLN A 32 -3.73 41.52 0.39
N HIS A 33 -4.48 41.66 1.49
CA HIS A 33 -4.94 40.50 2.26
C HIS A 33 -5.89 39.59 1.46
N ARG A 34 -6.69 40.15 0.56
CA ARG A 34 -7.53 39.37 -0.37
C ARG A 34 -6.71 38.69 -1.47
N ALA A 35 -5.64 39.31 -1.94
CA ALA A 35 -4.72 38.72 -2.90
C ALA A 35 -4.01 37.51 -2.28
N ASP A 36 -3.45 37.65 -1.07
CA ASP A 36 -2.76 36.57 -0.35
C ASP A 36 -3.67 35.35 -0.09
N LYS A 37 -4.95 35.60 0.22
CA LYS A 37 -5.94 34.52 0.37
C LYS A 37 -6.22 33.79 -0.94
N ARG A 38 -6.25 34.48 -2.08
CA ARG A 38 -6.43 33.84 -3.39
C ARG A 38 -5.20 33.04 -3.79
N GLU A 39 -4.03 33.59 -3.54
CA GLU A 39 -2.75 32.96 -3.83
C GLU A 39 -2.55 31.68 -3.00
N SER A 40 -2.82 31.71 -1.70
CA SER A 40 -2.74 30.51 -0.85
C SER A 40 -3.73 29.40 -1.21
N VAL A 41 -4.90 29.75 -1.76
CA VAL A 41 -5.87 28.77 -2.28
C VAL A 41 -5.39 28.20 -3.63
N ALA A 42 -4.87 29.04 -4.52
CA ALA A 42 -4.29 28.60 -5.78
C ALA A 42 -3.09 27.67 -5.55
N TRP A 43 -2.18 28.06 -4.65
CA TRP A 43 -1.00 27.29 -4.25
C TRP A 43 -1.35 25.91 -3.69
N ARG A 44 -2.38 25.81 -2.82
CA ARG A 44 -2.85 24.51 -2.31
C ARG A 44 -3.36 23.60 -3.42
N ARG A 45 -4.13 24.12 -4.37
CA ARG A 45 -4.60 23.34 -5.53
C ARG A 45 -3.46 22.93 -6.46
N GLU A 46 -2.41 23.74 -6.56
CA GLU A 46 -1.19 23.41 -7.30
C GLU A 46 -0.48 22.22 -6.64
N LEU A 47 -0.23 22.31 -5.33
CA LEU A 47 0.37 21.25 -4.50
C LEU A 47 -0.44 19.95 -4.54
N GLU A 48 -1.76 20.02 -4.47
CA GLU A 48 -2.64 18.84 -4.61
C GLU A 48 -2.48 18.17 -5.99
N ARG A 49 -2.43 18.97 -7.07
CA ARG A 49 -2.23 18.45 -8.43
C ARG A 49 -0.83 17.90 -8.65
N GLU A 50 0.18 18.49 -8.02
CA GLU A 50 1.56 18.07 -8.10
C GLU A 50 1.79 16.78 -7.29
N SER A 51 1.31 16.72 -6.06
CA SER A 51 1.33 15.49 -5.25
C SER A 51 0.58 14.33 -5.90
N ALA A 52 -0.57 14.58 -6.52
CA ALA A 52 -1.31 13.57 -7.29
C ALA A 52 -0.56 13.12 -8.57
N ARG A 53 0.27 13.99 -9.15
CA ARG A 53 1.17 13.61 -10.26
C ARG A 53 2.32 12.76 -9.77
N TRP A 54 3.02 13.19 -8.72
CA TRP A 54 4.11 12.42 -8.12
C TRP A 54 3.65 11.06 -7.64
N LYS A 55 2.47 10.96 -7.02
CA LYS A 55 1.92 9.68 -6.60
C LYS A 55 1.71 8.72 -7.78
N ARG A 56 1.15 9.21 -8.89
CA ARG A 56 0.97 8.40 -10.11
C ARG A 56 2.29 8.00 -10.75
N GLU A 57 3.27 8.91 -10.78
CA GLU A 57 4.60 8.59 -11.28
C GLU A 57 5.33 7.57 -10.40
N ASP A 58 5.23 7.69 -9.09
CA ASP A 58 5.85 6.76 -8.14
C ASP A 58 5.17 5.38 -8.18
N GLU A 59 3.84 5.35 -8.32
CA GLU A 59 3.08 4.12 -8.59
C GLU A 59 3.53 3.48 -9.91
N ALA A 60 3.71 4.25 -10.99
CA ALA A 60 4.17 3.72 -12.27
C ALA A 60 5.63 3.22 -12.21
N ARG A 61 6.51 3.91 -11.48
CA ARG A 61 7.92 3.53 -11.33
C ARG A 61 8.12 2.24 -10.54
N THR A 62 7.20 1.93 -9.62
CA THR A 62 7.26 0.76 -8.73
C THR A 62 6.34 -0.38 -9.14
N TYR A 63 5.46 -0.17 -10.13
CA TYR A 63 4.46 -1.15 -10.55
C TYR A 63 5.10 -2.45 -11.02
N GLU A 64 6.08 -2.39 -11.93
CA GLU A 64 6.73 -3.59 -12.46
C GLU A 64 7.49 -4.35 -11.37
N GLN A 65 8.23 -3.66 -10.50
CA GLN A 65 8.95 -4.31 -9.41
C GLN A 65 8.00 -4.96 -8.40
N ARG A 66 6.83 -4.33 -8.15
CA ARG A 66 5.79 -4.91 -7.31
C ARG A 66 5.17 -6.14 -7.96
N ARG A 67 4.81 -6.05 -9.24
CA ARG A 67 4.28 -7.16 -10.03
C ARG A 67 5.27 -8.33 -10.04
N ASP A 68 6.54 -8.08 -10.29
CA ASP A 68 7.59 -9.10 -10.29
C ASP A 68 7.80 -9.72 -8.91
N ALA A 69 7.81 -8.91 -7.84
CA ALA A 69 7.88 -9.41 -6.47
C ALA A 69 6.69 -10.33 -6.15
N TYR A 70 5.49 -9.95 -6.59
CA TYR A 70 4.25 -10.67 -6.34
C TYR A 70 4.24 -12.01 -7.08
N VAL A 71 4.63 -12.01 -8.36
CA VAL A 71 4.75 -13.23 -9.17
C VAL A 71 5.82 -14.16 -8.59
N THR A 72 7.00 -13.62 -8.26
CA THR A 72 8.11 -14.39 -7.69
C THR A 72 7.70 -15.07 -6.38
N PHE A 73 7.00 -14.35 -5.50
CA PHE A 73 6.50 -14.92 -4.25
C PHE A 73 5.46 -16.01 -4.48
N TYR A 74 4.48 -15.76 -5.34
CA TYR A 74 3.42 -16.73 -5.60
C TYR A 74 3.96 -18.00 -6.24
N GLN A 75 4.83 -17.89 -7.25
CA GLN A 75 5.50 -19.03 -7.89
C GLN A 75 6.30 -19.82 -6.87
N ALA A 76 7.14 -19.15 -6.07
CA ALA A 76 7.94 -19.84 -5.06
C ALA A 76 7.09 -20.58 -4.02
N ALA A 77 5.95 -20.00 -3.61
CA ALA A 77 5.03 -20.61 -2.66
C ALA A 77 4.28 -21.81 -3.28
N TYR A 78 3.86 -21.69 -4.53
CA TYR A 78 3.15 -22.73 -5.27
C TYR A 78 4.04 -23.95 -5.54
N GLU A 79 5.25 -23.72 -6.07
CA GLU A 79 6.22 -24.79 -6.32
C GLU A 79 6.61 -25.51 -5.01
N TYR A 80 6.75 -24.76 -3.91
CA TYR A 80 6.99 -25.34 -2.58
C TYR A 80 5.85 -26.27 -2.13
N LYS A 81 4.59 -25.91 -2.43
CA LYS A 81 3.40 -26.76 -2.18
C LYS A 81 3.45 -28.03 -3.02
N GLU A 82 3.57 -27.89 -4.34
CA GLU A 82 3.54 -29.01 -5.28
C GLU A 82 4.61 -30.04 -4.96
N GLN A 83 5.80 -29.58 -4.57
CA GLN A 83 6.86 -30.47 -4.14
C GLN A 83 6.48 -31.26 -2.89
N LEU A 84 5.98 -30.58 -1.85
CA LEU A 84 5.62 -31.26 -0.60
C LEU A 84 4.43 -32.21 -0.79
N GLU A 85 3.48 -31.90 -1.67
CA GLU A 85 2.42 -32.82 -2.08
C GLU A 85 2.99 -34.03 -2.85
N ALA A 86 3.89 -33.81 -3.81
CA ALA A 86 4.55 -34.87 -4.55
C ALA A 86 5.35 -35.80 -3.63
N TYR A 87 6.03 -35.25 -2.64
CA TYR A 87 6.76 -36.04 -1.65
C TYR A 87 5.87 -36.69 -0.60
N GLY A 88 4.69 -36.13 -0.32
CA GLY A 88 3.66 -36.79 0.46
C GLY A 88 3.26 -38.13 -0.16
N ARG A 89 3.19 -38.20 -1.49
CA ARG A 89 2.95 -39.47 -2.24
C ARG A 89 4.11 -40.47 -2.13
N LEU A 90 5.30 -40.00 -1.74
CA LEU A 90 6.51 -40.81 -1.59
C LEU A 90 6.84 -41.12 -0.12
N LEU A 91 5.90 -40.86 0.81
CA LEU A 91 6.06 -41.22 2.23
C LEU A 91 6.36 -42.72 2.37
N GLY A 92 7.40 -43.05 3.15
CA GLY A 92 7.88 -44.43 3.32
C GLY A 92 8.96 -44.87 2.32
N THR A 93 9.39 -43.99 1.40
CA THR A 93 10.53 -44.24 0.50
C THR A 93 11.79 -43.51 0.96
N ASP A 94 12.98 -44.03 0.60
CA ASP A 94 14.28 -43.42 0.91
C ASP A 94 14.64 -42.20 0.04
N THR A 95 13.70 -41.71 -0.77
CA THR A 95 13.93 -40.60 -1.71
C THR A 95 14.37 -39.33 -0.95
N PRO A 96 15.54 -38.75 -1.27
CA PRO A 96 15.99 -37.48 -0.70
C PRO A 96 15.10 -36.31 -1.17
N LEU A 97 15.09 -35.22 -0.42
CA LEU A 97 14.25 -34.05 -0.69
C LEU A 97 15.08 -32.86 -1.25
N PRO A 98 15.27 -32.73 -2.57
CA PRO A 98 15.64 -31.45 -3.13
C PRO A 98 14.39 -30.55 -3.15
N LEU A 99 14.19 -29.78 -2.07
CA LEU A 99 13.18 -28.70 -2.07
C LEU A 99 13.75 -27.54 -2.89
N THR A 100 13.23 -27.38 -4.10
CA THR A 100 13.56 -26.31 -5.05
C THR A 100 12.26 -25.76 -5.63
N PRO A 101 11.72 -24.65 -5.12
CA PRO A 101 12.41 -23.63 -4.37
C PRO A 101 12.70 -24.06 -2.94
N SER A 102 13.89 -23.68 -2.47
CA SER A 102 14.24 -23.91 -1.09
C SER A 102 13.39 -22.99 -0.20
N ARG A 103 13.33 -23.31 1.10
CA ARG A 103 12.77 -22.39 2.10
C ARG A 103 13.42 -21.00 2.01
N ASP A 104 14.70 -20.93 1.63
CA ASP A 104 15.40 -19.67 1.49
C ASP A 104 14.95 -18.88 0.28
N ASP A 105 14.52 -19.52 -0.80
CA ASP A 105 13.97 -18.84 -1.97
C ASP A 105 12.59 -18.26 -1.66
N LEU A 106 11.74 -19.03 -0.96
CA LEU A 106 10.47 -18.51 -0.44
C LEU A 106 10.67 -17.35 0.55
N ARG A 107 11.72 -17.41 1.40
CA ARG A 107 12.10 -16.32 2.31
C ARG A 107 12.55 -15.07 1.54
N LYS A 108 13.40 -15.21 0.54
CA LYS A 108 13.85 -14.11 -0.32
C LYS A 108 12.66 -13.47 -1.02
N ALA A 109 11.77 -14.27 -1.61
CA ALA A 109 10.57 -13.78 -2.26
C ALA A 109 9.64 -13.04 -1.29
N ARG A 110 9.45 -13.57 -0.07
CA ARG A 110 8.70 -12.87 1.00
C ARG A 110 9.34 -11.54 1.39
N ASN A 111 10.66 -11.43 1.37
CA ASN A 111 11.35 -10.17 1.66
C ASN A 111 11.13 -9.13 0.56
N LEU A 112 11.01 -9.54 -0.71
CA LEU A 112 10.62 -8.63 -1.79
C LEU A 112 9.22 -8.07 -1.56
N MET A 113 8.30 -8.89 -1.06
CA MET A 113 6.95 -8.44 -0.67
C MET A 113 6.99 -7.38 0.43
N ALA A 114 7.93 -7.48 1.38
CA ALA A 114 8.12 -6.50 2.45
C ALA A 114 8.60 -5.13 1.95
N ILE A 115 9.25 -5.09 0.78
CA ILE A 115 9.75 -3.86 0.17
C ILE A 115 8.67 -3.23 -0.73
N TYR A 116 8.05 -4.02 -1.60
CA TYR A 116 7.18 -3.50 -2.65
C TYR A 116 5.69 -3.62 -2.35
N GLY A 117 5.29 -4.46 -1.40
CA GLY A 117 3.89 -4.78 -1.17
C GLY A 117 3.19 -3.89 -0.14
N SER A 118 1.87 -3.75 -0.27
CA SER A 118 1.06 -3.10 0.76
C SER A 118 1.10 -3.85 2.09
N PRO A 119 0.82 -3.21 3.24
CA PRO A 119 0.80 -3.88 4.54
C PRO A 119 -0.09 -5.14 4.59
N LYS A 120 -1.19 -5.15 3.84
CA LYS A 120 -2.08 -6.32 3.74
C LYS A 120 -1.39 -7.49 3.02
N VAL A 121 -0.75 -7.22 1.89
CA VAL A 121 -0.02 -8.23 1.12
C VAL A 121 1.21 -8.72 1.88
N GLN A 122 1.92 -7.85 2.59
CA GLN A 122 3.03 -8.23 3.47
C GLN A 122 2.60 -9.20 4.58
N HIS A 123 1.47 -8.92 5.23
CA HIS A 123 0.92 -9.78 6.26
C HIS A 123 0.49 -11.14 5.70
N ALA A 124 -0.16 -11.15 4.54
CA ALA A 124 -0.54 -12.38 3.85
C ALA A 124 0.69 -13.23 3.46
N ALA A 125 1.72 -12.61 2.88
CA ALA A 125 2.96 -13.28 2.53
C ALA A 125 3.68 -13.87 3.76
N THR A 126 3.68 -13.16 4.88
CA THR A 126 4.22 -13.64 6.16
C THR A 126 3.43 -14.85 6.69
N THR A 127 2.11 -14.82 6.54
CA THR A 127 1.21 -15.89 6.96
C THR A 127 1.44 -17.16 6.14
N VAL A 128 1.54 -17.03 4.82
CA VAL A 128 1.91 -18.12 3.89
C VAL A 128 3.28 -18.70 4.25
N TYR A 129 4.30 -17.83 4.42
CA TYR A 129 5.64 -18.27 4.82
C TYR A 129 5.65 -19.04 6.14
N THR A 130 4.87 -18.58 7.13
CA THR A 130 4.76 -19.27 8.42
C THR A 130 4.08 -20.63 8.29
N SER A 131 3.02 -20.72 7.47
CA SER A 131 2.41 -22.03 7.15
C SER A 131 3.34 -22.95 6.37
N ALA A 132 4.25 -22.43 5.54
CA ALA A 132 5.26 -23.23 4.84
C ALA A 132 6.21 -23.94 5.82
N ILE A 133 6.53 -23.27 6.94
CA ILE A 133 7.35 -23.83 8.03
C ILE A 133 6.58 -24.94 8.75
N ALA A 134 5.31 -24.70 9.09
CA ALA A 134 4.45 -25.68 9.74
C ALA A 134 4.27 -26.93 8.87
N LEU A 135 4.00 -26.73 7.58
CA LEU A 135 3.88 -27.80 6.59
C LEU A 135 5.15 -28.65 6.49
N ARG A 136 6.33 -28.02 6.44
CA ARG A 136 7.62 -28.73 6.43
C ARG A 136 7.82 -29.57 7.70
N LEU A 137 7.43 -29.03 8.85
CA LEU A 137 7.54 -29.75 10.12
C LEU A 137 6.60 -30.97 10.13
N ALA A 138 5.36 -30.80 9.69
CA ALA A 138 4.40 -31.89 9.57
C ALA A 138 4.89 -32.98 8.62
N TRP A 139 5.49 -32.60 7.48
CA TRP A 139 6.11 -33.55 6.56
C TRP A 139 7.27 -34.33 7.22
N ARG A 140 8.15 -33.63 7.96
CA ARG A 140 9.27 -34.26 8.66
C ARG A 140 8.78 -35.30 9.68
N ILE A 141 7.74 -34.95 10.46
CA ILE A 141 7.13 -35.87 11.43
C ILE A 141 6.51 -37.07 10.72
N ALA A 142 5.73 -36.84 9.65
CA ALA A 142 5.13 -37.91 8.86
C ALA A 142 6.17 -38.87 8.25
N ARG A 143 7.36 -38.37 7.89
CA ARG A 143 8.47 -39.20 7.41
C ARG A 143 9.13 -40.03 8.51
N GLN A 144 9.29 -39.47 9.72
CA GLN A 144 9.90 -40.19 10.85
C GLN A 144 8.97 -41.24 11.44
N GLU A 145 7.65 -41.00 11.39
CA GLU A 145 6.64 -41.85 11.99
C GLU A 145 5.56 -42.25 10.97
N PRO A 146 5.89 -43.00 9.90
CA PRO A 146 4.94 -43.32 8.83
C PRO A 146 3.76 -44.18 9.31
N HIS A 147 3.92 -44.90 10.43
CA HIS A 147 2.88 -45.75 11.03
C HIS A 147 2.13 -45.08 12.18
N ALA A 148 2.50 -43.86 12.58
CA ALA A 148 1.71 -43.11 13.54
C ALA A 148 0.44 -42.63 12.84
N GLY A 149 -0.71 -43.24 13.18
CA GLY A 149 -1.99 -43.02 12.48
C GLY A 149 -2.46 -41.56 12.38
N GLY A 150 -1.87 -40.64 13.15
CA GLY A 150 -2.17 -39.20 13.09
C GLY A 150 -1.25 -38.36 12.18
N ALA A 151 -0.10 -38.87 11.74
CA ALA A 151 0.93 -38.06 11.08
C ALA A 151 0.55 -37.69 9.64
N ALA A 152 0.03 -38.64 8.86
CA ALA A 152 -0.50 -38.38 7.51
C ALA A 152 -1.69 -37.41 7.55
N GLY A 153 -2.62 -37.58 8.50
CA GLY A 153 -3.76 -36.68 8.68
C GLY A 153 -3.34 -35.27 9.10
N ARG A 154 -2.26 -35.12 9.88
CA ARG A 154 -1.68 -33.81 10.21
C ARG A 154 -1.10 -33.14 8.98
N LEU A 155 -0.33 -33.87 8.16
CA LEU A 155 0.23 -33.35 6.92
C LEU A 155 -0.87 -32.86 5.97
N ALA A 156 -1.93 -33.65 5.77
CA ALA A 156 -3.06 -33.26 4.93
C ALA A 156 -3.72 -31.95 5.40
N ARG A 157 -3.95 -31.78 6.71
CA ARG A 157 -4.49 -30.53 7.26
C ARG A 157 -3.58 -29.33 7.06
N GLU A 158 -2.27 -29.52 7.17
CA GLU A 158 -1.31 -28.43 6.92
C GLU A 158 -1.24 -28.05 5.44
N ILE A 159 -1.39 -29.02 4.52
CA ILE A 159 -1.47 -28.74 3.08
C ILE A 159 -2.71 -27.90 2.78
N GLU A 160 -3.88 -28.33 3.22
CA GLU A 160 -5.14 -27.59 3.03
C GLU A 160 -5.06 -26.19 3.66
N GLY A 161 -4.50 -26.09 4.87
CA GLY A 161 -4.31 -24.81 5.54
C GLY A 161 -3.31 -23.89 4.82
N PHE A 162 -2.27 -24.44 4.21
CA PHE A 162 -1.32 -23.68 3.41
C PHE A 162 -1.98 -23.16 2.12
N GLU A 163 -2.73 -24.02 1.43
CA GLU A 163 -3.45 -23.67 0.20
C GLU A 163 -4.43 -22.53 0.40
N LYS A 164 -5.30 -22.61 1.43
CA LYS A 164 -6.23 -21.52 1.75
C LYS A 164 -5.54 -20.18 1.99
N ARG A 165 -4.37 -20.20 2.64
CA ARG A 165 -3.58 -18.98 2.90
C ARG A 165 -2.94 -18.46 1.62
N LEU A 166 -2.48 -19.34 0.74
CA LEU A 166 -1.91 -18.99 -0.56
C LEU A 166 -2.97 -18.38 -1.49
N GLU A 167 -4.17 -18.96 -1.53
CA GLU A 167 -5.32 -18.41 -2.28
C GLU A 167 -5.74 -17.04 -1.75
N SER A 168 -5.82 -16.89 -0.42
CA SER A 168 -6.11 -15.60 0.20
C SER A 168 -5.05 -14.54 -0.15
N ALA A 169 -3.77 -14.91 -0.15
CA ALA A 169 -2.68 -14.03 -0.57
C ALA A 169 -2.78 -13.66 -2.05
N LEU A 170 -3.14 -14.61 -2.92
CA LEU A 170 -3.36 -14.35 -4.35
C LEU A 170 -4.51 -13.35 -4.57
N GLY A 171 -5.63 -13.49 -3.87
CA GLY A 171 -6.74 -12.54 -3.98
C GLY A 171 -6.34 -11.11 -3.59
N LEU A 172 -5.50 -10.95 -2.56
CA LEU A 172 -4.95 -9.65 -2.17
C LEU A 172 -3.97 -9.10 -3.21
N ILE A 173 -3.08 -9.95 -3.74
CA ILE A 173 -2.14 -9.59 -4.81
C ILE A 173 -2.90 -9.11 -6.06
N ARG A 174 -3.92 -9.86 -6.49
CA ARG A 174 -4.76 -9.51 -7.65
C ARG A 174 -5.48 -8.19 -7.43
N SER A 175 -6.11 -8.02 -6.27
CA SER A 175 -6.79 -6.77 -5.90
C SER A 175 -5.85 -5.57 -5.93
N GLU A 176 -4.61 -5.72 -5.47
CA GLU A 176 -3.64 -4.63 -5.47
C GLU A 176 -3.07 -4.33 -6.87
N LEU A 177 -2.95 -5.34 -7.74
CA LEU A 177 -2.56 -5.17 -9.13
C LEU A 177 -3.71 -4.69 -10.03
N GLY A 178 -4.92 -4.50 -9.49
CA GLY A 178 -6.11 -4.15 -10.27
C GLY A 178 -6.61 -5.28 -11.18
N VAL A 179 -6.24 -6.53 -10.88
CA VAL A 179 -6.67 -7.71 -11.62
C VAL A 179 -8.00 -8.22 -11.01
N PRO A 180 -9.08 -8.35 -11.81
CA PRO A 180 -10.37 -8.85 -11.33
C PRO A 180 -10.25 -10.23 -10.68
N ASN A 181 -10.99 -10.49 -9.60
CA ASN A 181 -10.94 -11.80 -8.93
C ASN A 181 -11.79 -12.86 -9.65
N ASP A 182 -12.86 -12.43 -10.33
CA ASP A 182 -13.74 -13.31 -11.10
C ASP A 182 -13.74 -12.90 -12.59
N PRO A 183 -13.67 -13.83 -13.57
CA PRO A 183 -13.93 -13.50 -14.97
C PRO A 183 -15.30 -12.83 -15.20
N ALA A 184 -16.27 -13.06 -14.31
CA ALA A 184 -17.58 -12.40 -14.36
C ALA A 184 -17.54 -10.89 -14.01
N ASP A 185 -16.51 -10.42 -13.30
CA ASP A 185 -16.33 -9.01 -12.92
C ASP A 185 -15.78 -8.13 -14.06
N THR A 186 -15.58 -8.69 -15.26
CA THR A 186 -15.03 -7.99 -16.43
C THR A 186 -16.05 -7.45 -17.42
N VAL A 187 -17.35 -7.52 -17.11
CA VAL A 187 -18.38 -6.99 -18.01
C VAL A 187 -18.57 -5.48 -17.76
N PRO A 188 -18.39 -4.62 -18.79
CA PRO A 188 -18.63 -3.18 -18.68
C PRO A 188 -20.11 -2.81 -18.51
#